data_AF-A0A8D8CFA5-F1
#
_entry.id   AF-A0A8D8CFA5-F1
#
_cell.length_a   1.000
_cell.length_b   1.000
_cell.length_c   1.000
_cell.angle_alpha   90.00
_cell.angle_beta   90.00
_cell.angle_gamma   90.00
#
_symmetry.space_group_name_H-M   'P 1'
#
loop_
_entity.id
_entity.type
_entity.pdbx_description
1 polymer ?
#
loop_
_entity_poly.entity_id
_entity_poly.type
_entity_poly.pdbx_seq_one_letter_code
_entity_poly.pdbx_strand_id
1 'polypeptide(L)'
;MDAGDRPHQTESNSDYSTEDLGALFRRYDDLDKKLDVSNKLLTGLIRMVTELHGKVDKIHSASCSFNKNTTVTLPIKSQTALDEIENNFEQYREGLKHEFIQHNSDSLHAYYRHFAEEILQNAEYHNWTGQRAPNSTHDEEEVIHKAEGMHIFTLLLQTGVEKFCAKFKTAESELSKGINKWNECFAARLRRQREKEKANSSI
;
A
#
# COMPACT_ATOMS: atom_id res chain seq x y z
N MET A 1 57.90 -63.39 -34.77
CA MET A 1 58.49 -62.11 -34.32
C MET A 1 58.19 -61.14 -35.45
N ASP A 2 57.00 -60.56 -35.57
CA ASP A 2 56.26 -59.68 -34.65
C ASP A 2 56.96 -58.34 -34.38
N ALA A 3 56.15 -57.27 -34.29
CA ALA A 3 56.38 -55.83 -34.51
C ALA A 3 55.99 -55.40 -35.95
N GLY A 4 54.83 -54.81 -36.24
CA GLY A 4 53.95 -53.98 -35.43
C GLY A 4 54.25 -52.50 -35.69
N ASP A 5 53.48 -51.85 -36.58
CA ASP A 5 53.09 -50.46 -36.36
C ASP A 5 51.85 -50.04 -37.18
N ARG A 6 51.12 -49.11 -36.60
CA ARG A 6 49.65 -48.91 -36.71
C ARG A 6 49.18 -48.19 -37.98
N PRO A 7 47.93 -48.43 -38.42
CA PRO A 7 47.20 -47.45 -39.20
C PRO A 7 46.71 -46.32 -38.26
N HIS A 8 47.03 -45.07 -38.57
CA HIS A 8 46.31 -43.93 -38.03
C HIS A 8 44.91 -43.90 -38.64
N GLN A 9 43.96 -44.58 -38.00
CA GLN A 9 42.55 -44.29 -38.18
C GLN A 9 42.25 -43.02 -37.39
N THR A 10 42.14 -41.90 -38.09
CA THR A 10 41.36 -40.75 -37.62
C THR A 10 39.91 -41.20 -37.52
N GLU A 11 39.45 -41.51 -36.31
CA GLU A 11 38.03 -41.56 -35.98
C GLU A 11 37.44 -40.16 -36.23
N SER A 12 36.85 -39.94 -37.41
CA SER A 12 35.87 -38.87 -37.56
C SER A 12 34.56 -39.34 -36.95
N ASN A 13 34.44 -39.22 -35.62
CA ASN A 13 33.14 -39.20 -34.96
C ASN A 13 32.42 -37.91 -35.34
N SER A 14 31.75 -37.91 -36.49
CA SER A 14 30.80 -36.87 -36.87
C SER A 14 29.44 -37.49 -37.16
N ASP A 15 28.92 -38.26 -36.20
CA ASP A 15 27.49 -38.56 -36.11
C ASP A 15 26.80 -37.43 -35.33
N TYR A 16 26.75 -36.24 -35.91
CA TYR A 16 25.65 -35.32 -35.61
C TYR A 16 24.54 -35.65 -36.59
N SER A 17 23.63 -36.52 -36.14
CA SER A 17 22.45 -36.92 -36.88
C SER A 17 21.65 -35.69 -37.33
N THR A 18 21.50 -35.52 -38.64
CA THR A 18 20.61 -34.53 -39.25
C THR A 18 19.13 -34.76 -38.91
N GLU A 19 18.77 -35.89 -38.30
CA GLU A 19 17.41 -36.18 -37.85
C GLU A 19 17.03 -35.44 -36.55
N ASP A 20 18.01 -35.00 -35.77
CA ASP A 20 17.77 -34.23 -34.54
C ASP A 20 17.41 -32.76 -34.80
N LEU A 21 17.97 -32.14 -35.85
CA LEU A 21 17.68 -30.75 -36.22
C LEU A 21 16.24 -30.57 -36.71
N GLY A 22 15.74 -31.50 -37.53
CA GLY A 22 14.36 -31.46 -38.03
C GLY A 22 13.31 -31.69 -36.93
N ALA A 23 13.66 -32.42 -35.87
CA ALA A 23 12.82 -32.56 -34.68
C ALA A 23 12.85 -31.29 -33.82
N LEU A 24 14.01 -30.63 -33.72
CA LEU A 24 14.18 -29.38 -32.99
C LEU A 24 13.36 -28.24 -33.61
N PHE A 25 13.41 -28.08 -34.94
CA PHE A 25 12.62 -27.07 -35.66
C PHE A 25 11.12 -27.28 -35.49
N ARG A 26 10.64 -28.52 -35.54
CA ARG A 26 9.23 -28.84 -35.30
C ARG A 26 8.78 -28.54 -33.87
N ARG A 27 9.64 -28.77 -32.88
CA ARG A 27 9.37 -28.38 -31.48
C ARG A 27 9.34 -26.86 -31.30
N TYR A 28 10.20 -26.13 -32.01
CA TYR A 28 10.22 -24.67 -31.97
C TYR A 28 8.92 -24.08 -32.54
N ASP A 29 8.46 -24.57 -33.69
CA ASP A 29 7.18 -24.16 -34.31
C ASP A 29 5.97 -24.45 -33.39
N ASP A 30 5.99 -25.58 -32.68
CA ASP A 30 4.93 -25.92 -31.72
C ASP A 30 4.97 -25.03 -30.47
N LEU A 31 6.18 -24.66 -30.00
CA LEU A 31 6.36 -23.72 -28.90
C LEU A 31 5.86 -22.32 -29.27
N ASP A 32 6.18 -21.84 -30.47
CA ASP A 32 5.79 -20.51 -30.96
C ASP A 32 4.27 -20.38 -31.08
N LYS A 33 3.60 -21.42 -31.60
CA LYS A 33 2.14 -21.50 -31.63
C LYS A 33 1.52 -21.48 -30.23
N LYS A 34 2.11 -22.20 -29.27
CA LYS A 34 1.65 -22.19 -27.87
C LYS A 34 1.84 -20.83 -27.21
N LEU A 35 2.94 -20.14 -27.51
CA LEU A 35 3.22 -18.80 -27.03
C LEU A 35 2.20 -17.78 -27.58
N ASP A 36 1.86 -17.87 -28.87
CA ASP A 36 0.83 -17.03 -29.49
C ASP A 36 -0.55 -17.24 -28.86
N VAL A 37 -0.95 -18.49 -28.61
CA VAL A 37 -2.19 -18.81 -27.90
C VAL A 37 -2.19 -18.26 -26.47
N SER A 38 -1.06 -18.37 -25.75
CA SER A 38 -0.92 -17.84 -24.39
C SER A 38 -1.02 -16.32 -24.36
N ASN A 39 -0.39 -15.62 -25.30
CA ASN A 39 -0.47 -14.16 -25.42
C ASN A 39 -1.88 -13.66 -25.73
N LYS A 40 -2.63 -14.40 -26.57
CA LYS A 40 -4.04 -14.11 -26.86
C LYS A 40 -4.92 -14.27 -25.62
N LEU A 41 -4.70 -15.33 -24.84
CA LEU A 41 -5.40 -15.55 -23.57
C LEU A 41 -5.09 -14.44 -22.54
N LEU A 42 -3.82 -14.07 -22.40
CA LEU A 42 -3.40 -12.99 -21.50
C LEU A 42 -4.03 -11.65 -21.89
N THR A 43 -4.06 -11.33 -23.19
CA THR A 43 -4.72 -10.12 -23.70
C THR A 43 -6.22 -10.13 -23.41
N GLY A 44 -6.87 -11.29 -23.57
CA GLY A 44 -8.28 -11.47 -23.21
C GLY A 44 -8.56 -11.26 -21.72
N LEU A 45 -7.68 -11.77 -20.84
CA LEU A 45 -7.78 -11.56 -19.39
C LEU A 45 -7.60 -10.08 -19.01
N ILE A 46 -6.60 -9.39 -19.59
CA ILE A 46 -6.39 -7.96 -19.36
C ILE A 46 -7.62 -7.15 -19.78
N ARG A 47 -8.21 -7.48 -20.93
CA ARG A 47 -9.43 -6.81 -21.41
C ARG A 47 -10.60 -7.03 -20.45
N MET A 48 -10.82 -8.26 -19.99
CA MET A 48 -11.88 -8.57 -19.03
C MET A 48 -11.68 -7.82 -17.70
N VAL A 49 -10.46 -7.77 -17.16
CA VAL A 49 -10.14 -7.04 -15.93
C VAL A 49 -10.38 -5.53 -16.09
N THR A 50 -10.03 -4.98 -17.26
CA THR A 50 -10.24 -3.56 -17.58
C THR A 50 -11.73 -3.23 -17.72
N GLU A 51 -12.49 -4.09 -18.41
CA GLU A 51 -13.95 -3.95 -18.53
C GLU A 51 -14.66 -4.10 -17.19
N LEU A 52 -14.18 -5.00 -16.32
CA LEU A 52 -14.70 -5.16 -14.97
C LEU A 52 -14.45 -3.90 -14.13
N HIS A 53 -13.23 -3.36 -14.15
CA HIS A 53 -12.90 -2.10 -13.49
C HIS A 53 -13.82 -0.97 -13.97
N GLY A 54 -13.95 -0.78 -15.28
CA GLY A 54 -14.82 0.26 -15.82
C GLY A 54 -16.29 0.09 -15.48
N LYS A 55 -16.78 -1.14 -15.26
CA LYS A 55 -18.14 -1.41 -14.77
C LYS A 55 -18.28 -1.14 -13.26
N VAL A 56 -17.27 -1.50 -12.47
CA VAL A 56 -17.23 -1.19 -11.02
C VAL A 56 -17.20 0.32 -10.79
N ASP A 57 -16.43 1.07 -11.58
CA ASP A 57 -16.38 2.54 -11.53
C ASP A 57 -17.71 3.17 -11.94
N LYS A 58 -18.39 2.60 -12.94
CA LYS A 58 -19.74 3.03 -13.35
C LYS A 58 -20.80 2.72 -12.30
N ILE A 59 -20.71 1.59 -11.60
CA ILE A 59 -21.62 1.25 -10.50
C ILE A 59 -21.37 2.17 -9.30
N HIS A 60 -20.11 2.46 -8.95
CA HIS A 60 -19.78 3.43 -7.92
C HIS A 60 -20.32 4.83 -8.27
N SER A 61 -20.05 5.31 -9.48
CA SER A 61 -20.55 6.63 -9.91
C SER A 61 -22.07 6.70 -10.06
N ALA A 62 -22.75 5.60 -10.41
CA ALA A 62 -24.22 5.55 -10.49
C ALA A 62 -24.92 5.40 -9.13
N SER A 63 -24.25 4.84 -8.12
CA SER A 63 -24.79 4.67 -6.77
C SER A 63 -24.53 5.87 -5.85
N CYS A 64 -23.61 6.76 -6.21
CA CYS A 64 -23.28 7.97 -5.44
C CYS A 64 -24.03 9.19 -5.99
N SER A 65 -25.34 9.30 -5.71
CA SER A 65 -25.97 10.62 -5.66
C SER A 65 -25.37 11.35 -4.46
N PHE A 66 -24.46 12.29 -4.73
CA PHE A 66 -23.72 13.04 -3.73
C PHE A 66 -24.67 13.72 -2.73
N ASN A 67 -24.83 13.14 -1.54
CA ASN A 67 -25.54 13.81 -0.45
C ASN A 67 -24.51 14.73 0.21
N LYS A 68 -24.53 16.03 -0.11
CA LYS A 68 -23.60 17.04 0.43
C LYS A 68 -23.59 17.12 1.97
N ASN A 69 -24.53 16.44 2.64
CA ASN A 69 -24.72 16.50 4.09
C ASN A 69 -23.85 15.54 4.90
N THR A 70 -23.06 14.64 4.29
CA THR A 70 -22.06 13.80 5.00
C THR A 70 -20.65 14.42 4.89
N THR A 71 -20.53 15.70 5.21
CA THR A 71 -19.22 16.37 5.25
C THR A 71 -18.47 15.94 6.50
N VAL A 72 -17.36 15.21 6.35
CA VAL A 72 -16.44 14.99 7.48
C VAL A 72 -15.75 16.32 7.77
N THR A 73 -15.86 16.78 9.02
CA THR A 73 -15.13 17.96 9.47
C THR A 73 -13.83 17.49 10.12
N LEU A 74 -12.70 17.94 9.58
CA LEU A 74 -11.40 17.82 10.23
C LEU A 74 -11.14 19.10 11.07
N PRO A 75 -10.53 19.00 12.26
CA PRO A 75 -10.02 17.78 12.90
C PRO A 75 -11.13 16.91 13.51
N ILE A 76 -10.89 15.61 13.62
CA ILE A 76 -11.83 14.67 14.26
C ILE A 76 -11.90 14.97 15.77
N LYS A 77 -13.12 15.07 16.28
CA LYS A 77 -13.39 15.64 17.61
C LYS A 77 -13.15 14.68 18.78
N SER A 78 -13.16 13.37 18.54
CA SER A 78 -12.99 12.35 19.58
C SER A 78 -12.72 10.96 18.98
N GLN A 79 -12.29 10.02 19.81
CA GLN A 79 -12.19 8.60 19.44
C GLN A 79 -13.54 8.04 18.96
N THR A 80 -14.64 8.34 19.66
CA THR A 80 -15.98 7.86 19.27
C THR A 80 -16.38 8.34 17.87
N ALA A 81 -16.02 9.57 17.49
CA ALA A 81 -16.27 10.08 16.15
C ALA A 81 -15.40 9.37 15.09
N LEU A 82 -14.15 9.05 15.43
CA LEU A 82 -13.27 8.26 14.57
C LEU A 82 -13.85 6.85 14.35
N ASP A 83 -14.32 6.19 15.41
CA ASP A 83 -14.94 4.86 15.33
C ASP A 83 -16.25 4.90 14.52
N GLU A 84 -17.07 5.95 14.66
CA GLU A 84 -18.29 6.13 13.85
C GLU A 84 -17.96 6.28 12.37
N ILE A 85 -16.93 7.05 12.03
CA ILE A 85 -16.45 7.22 10.66
C ILE A 85 -15.94 5.87 10.13
N GLU A 86 -15.15 5.12 10.89
CA GLU A 86 -14.64 3.81 10.47
C GLU A 86 -15.75 2.78 10.26
N ASN A 87 -16.74 2.73 11.17
CA ASN A 87 -17.87 1.79 11.06
C ASN A 87 -18.82 2.12 9.90
N ASN A 88 -18.89 3.39 9.49
CA ASN A 88 -19.74 3.86 8.39
C ASN A 88 -18.89 4.41 7.23
N PHE A 89 -17.68 3.89 7.06
CA PHE A 89 -16.66 4.49 6.19
C PHE A 89 -17.15 4.78 4.78
N GLU A 90 -17.93 3.87 4.19
CA GLU A 90 -18.44 4.02 2.82
C GLU A 90 -19.30 5.28 2.63
N GLN A 91 -20.00 5.73 3.68
CA GLN A 91 -20.80 6.95 3.64
C GLN A 91 -19.95 8.22 3.62
N TYR A 92 -18.75 8.15 4.21
CA TYR A 92 -17.83 9.27 4.39
C TYR A 92 -16.69 9.30 3.37
N ARG A 93 -16.46 8.17 2.67
CA ARG A 93 -15.33 7.93 1.77
C ARG A 93 -15.10 9.05 0.77
N GLU A 94 -16.13 9.44 0.01
CA GLU A 94 -16.00 10.47 -1.03
C GLU A 94 -15.75 11.85 -0.44
N GLY A 95 -16.36 12.18 0.70
CA GLY A 95 -16.11 13.44 1.41
C GLY A 95 -14.66 13.54 1.91
N LEU A 96 -14.17 12.48 2.55
CA LEU A 96 -12.78 12.37 3.00
C LEU A 96 -11.80 12.44 1.84
N LYS A 97 -12.06 11.71 0.75
CA LYS A 97 -11.22 11.73 -0.45
C LYS A 97 -11.12 13.14 -1.03
N HIS A 98 -12.24 13.86 -1.08
CA HIS A 98 -12.28 15.23 -1.56
C HIS A 98 -11.41 16.16 -0.69
N GLU A 99 -11.56 16.12 0.64
CA GLU A 99 -10.71 16.89 1.58
C GLU A 99 -9.21 16.58 1.39
N PHE A 100 -8.86 15.30 1.29
CA PHE A 100 -7.50 14.83 1.06
C PHE A 100 -6.90 15.39 -0.24
N ILE A 101 -7.67 15.39 -1.33
CA ILE A 101 -7.20 15.90 -2.63
C ILE A 101 -7.02 17.42 -2.59
N GLN A 102 -7.92 18.15 -1.92
CA GLN A 102 -7.90 19.61 -1.89
C GLN A 102 -6.74 20.19 -1.07
N HIS A 103 -6.30 19.49 -0.03
CA HIS A 103 -5.24 19.98 0.84
C HIS A 103 -3.91 20.17 0.07
N ASN A 104 -3.35 21.37 0.11
CA ASN A 104 -2.09 21.67 -0.55
C ASN A 104 -0.91 21.47 0.41
N SER A 105 0.08 20.69 -0.01
CA SER A 105 1.24 20.33 0.80
C SER A 105 2.47 20.24 -0.08
N ASP A 106 3.59 20.79 0.40
CA ASP A 106 4.86 20.86 -0.35
C ASP A 106 5.55 19.50 -0.51
N SER A 107 5.22 18.53 0.35
CA SER A 107 5.81 17.20 0.31
C SER A 107 4.84 16.13 0.82
N LEU A 108 5.07 14.88 0.42
CA LEU A 108 4.32 13.72 0.89
C LEU A 108 4.38 13.56 2.42
N HIS A 109 5.55 13.86 3.01
CA HIS A 109 5.72 13.83 4.45
C HIS A 109 4.86 14.89 5.15
N ALA A 110 4.91 16.14 4.67
CA ALA A 110 4.12 17.24 5.24
C ALA A 110 2.61 16.94 5.13
N TYR A 111 2.19 16.39 3.99
CA TYR A 111 0.84 15.95 3.73
C TYR A 111 0.35 14.90 4.75
N TYR A 112 1.09 13.81 4.92
CA TYR A 112 0.69 12.76 5.87
C TYR A 112 0.78 13.20 7.32
N ARG A 113 1.76 14.05 7.66
CA ARG A 113 1.88 14.63 8.99
C ARG A 113 0.67 15.49 9.33
N HIS A 114 0.23 16.35 8.41
CA HIS A 114 -0.94 17.19 8.61
C HIS A 114 -2.19 16.34 8.87
N PHE A 115 -2.47 15.38 7.99
CA PHE A 115 -3.66 14.54 8.15
C PHE A 115 -3.59 13.59 9.35
N ALA A 116 -2.41 13.10 9.71
CA ALA A 116 -2.26 12.35 10.96
C ALA A 116 -2.63 13.21 12.17
N GLU A 117 -2.25 14.50 12.16
CA GLU A 117 -2.67 15.45 13.20
C GLU A 117 -4.18 15.67 13.18
N GLU A 118 -4.77 15.99 12.03
CA GLU A 118 -6.21 16.25 11.91
C GLU A 118 -7.09 15.04 12.31
N ILE A 119 -6.67 13.83 11.95
CA ILE A 119 -7.42 12.59 12.23
C ILE A 119 -7.26 12.20 13.71
N LEU A 120 -6.05 12.32 14.27
CA LEU A 120 -5.74 11.76 15.58
C LEU A 120 -5.74 12.80 16.70
N GLN A 121 -5.88 14.10 16.42
CA GLN A 121 -5.70 15.19 17.40
C GLN A 121 -6.36 14.94 18.77
N ASN A 122 -7.58 14.40 18.75
CA ASN A 122 -8.42 14.13 19.91
C ASN A 122 -8.78 12.64 20.04
N ALA A 123 -8.04 11.78 19.35
CA ALA A 123 -8.18 10.33 19.40
C ALA A 123 -7.27 9.73 20.48
N GLU A 124 -7.46 8.43 20.74
CA GLU A 124 -6.55 7.64 21.56
C GLU A 124 -5.20 7.45 20.84
N TYR A 125 -4.22 6.87 21.53
CA TYR A 125 -2.88 6.70 20.98
C TYR A 125 -2.86 5.67 19.83
N HIS A 126 -2.50 6.11 18.62
CA HIS A 126 -2.43 5.26 17.42
C HIS A 126 -1.00 5.21 16.87
N ASN A 127 -0.56 4.06 16.38
CA ASN A 127 0.61 3.98 15.52
C ASN A 127 0.38 3.02 14.35
N TRP A 128 1.31 2.97 13.39
CA TRP A 128 1.10 2.16 12.19
C TRP A 128 0.83 0.69 12.50
N THR A 129 1.65 0.07 13.35
CA THR A 129 1.66 -1.39 13.54
C THR A 129 0.82 -1.90 14.72
N GLY A 130 0.36 -1.03 15.60
CA GLY A 130 -0.20 -1.38 16.91
C GLY A 130 0.84 -1.87 17.92
N GLN A 131 2.12 -1.91 17.56
CA GLN A 131 3.17 -2.46 18.41
C GLN A 131 3.92 -1.36 19.15
N ARG A 132 4.34 -1.63 20.39
CA ARG A 132 5.24 -0.73 21.12
C ARG A 132 6.60 -0.66 20.44
N ALA A 133 7.14 0.54 20.35
CA ALA A 133 8.53 0.69 19.94
C ALA A 133 9.43 0.06 21.03
N PRO A 134 10.51 -0.65 20.67
CA PRO A 134 11.36 -1.38 21.62
C PRO A 134 11.92 -0.52 22.77
N ASN A 135 12.07 0.79 22.54
CA ASN A 135 12.64 1.74 23.49
C ASN A 135 11.63 2.83 23.92
N SER A 136 10.32 2.58 23.84
CA SER A 136 9.33 3.60 24.17
C SER A 136 9.29 3.86 25.67
N THR A 137 9.42 5.12 26.08
CA THR A 137 9.22 5.57 27.47
C THR A 137 7.74 5.80 27.82
N HIS A 138 6.82 5.15 27.09
CA HIS A 138 5.38 5.29 27.35
C HIS A 138 4.99 4.44 28.56
N ASP A 139 4.04 4.93 29.34
CA ASP A 139 3.54 4.22 30.53
C ASP A 139 2.99 2.85 30.10
N GLU A 140 3.28 1.81 30.89
CA GLU A 140 2.96 0.43 30.50
C GLU A 140 1.45 0.18 30.32
N GLU A 141 0.60 1.09 30.78
CA GLU A 141 -0.87 1.02 30.72
C GLU A 141 -1.50 1.65 29.46
N GLU A 142 -0.74 2.36 28.63
CA GLU A 142 -1.31 3.05 27.46
C GLU A 142 -1.66 2.05 26.33
N VAL A 143 -2.95 1.99 25.96
CA VAL A 143 -3.44 1.14 24.86
C VAL A 143 -3.00 1.75 23.54
N ILE A 144 -2.41 0.93 22.66
CA ILE A 144 -1.93 1.37 21.34
C ILE A 144 -2.84 0.78 20.27
N HIS A 145 -3.50 1.66 19.53
CA HIS A 145 -4.39 1.30 18.46
C HIS A 145 -3.62 1.21 17.15
N LYS A 146 -3.95 0.18 16.36
CA LYS A 146 -3.30 -0.10 15.09
C LYS A 146 -3.95 0.73 13.98
N ALA A 147 -3.20 1.63 13.37
CA ALA A 147 -3.65 2.45 12.24
C ALA A 147 -3.64 1.68 10.90
N GLU A 148 -2.70 0.73 10.72
CA GLU A 148 -2.70 -0.16 9.57
C GLU A 148 -3.96 -1.04 9.60
N GLY A 149 -4.80 -0.90 8.59
CA GLY A 149 -6.09 -1.62 8.48
C GLY A 149 -7.30 -0.74 8.75
N MET A 150 -7.13 0.48 9.25
CA MET A 150 -8.20 1.48 9.26
C MET A 150 -8.46 1.98 7.84
N HIS A 151 -9.73 2.15 7.50
CA HIS A 151 -10.14 2.54 6.17
C HIS A 151 -9.73 3.98 5.86
N ILE A 152 -9.79 4.89 6.85
CA ILE A 152 -9.39 6.29 6.67
C ILE A 152 -7.91 6.42 6.31
N PHE A 153 -7.03 5.67 6.98
CA PHE A 153 -5.60 5.68 6.70
C PHE A 153 -5.26 4.98 5.39
N THR A 154 -6.03 3.94 5.02
CA THR A 154 -5.89 3.29 3.72
C THR A 154 -6.24 4.25 2.58
N LEU A 155 -7.35 4.99 2.71
CA LEU A 155 -7.74 6.01 1.73
C LEU A 155 -6.74 7.16 1.68
N LEU A 156 -6.25 7.62 2.83
CA LEU A 156 -5.21 8.65 2.91
C LEU A 156 -3.94 8.20 2.18
N LEU A 157 -3.51 6.95 2.41
CA LEU A 157 -2.35 6.34 1.75
C LEU A 157 -2.53 6.30 0.23
N GLN A 158 -3.65 5.76 -0.26
CA GLN A 158 -3.97 5.71 -1.70
C GLN A 158 -3.98 7.10 -2.33
N THR A 159 -4.63 8.07 -1.66
CA THR A 159 -4.73 9.44 -2.15
C THR A 159 -3.36 10.12 -2.23
N GLY A 160 -2.49 9.90 -1.23
CA GLY A 160 -1.12 10.43 -1.28
C GLY A 160 -0.25 9.77 -2.36
N VAL A 161 -0.41 8.46 -2.60
CA VAL A 161 0.25 7.76 -3.72
C VAL A 161 -0.14 8.38 -5.06
N GLU A 162 -1.44 8.59 -5.28
CA GLU A 162 -1.97 9.21 -6.50
C GLU A 162 -1.47 10.66 -6.65
N LYS A 163 -1.64 11.47 -5.60
CA LYS A 163 -1.35 12.92 -5.62
C LYS A 163 0.13 13.23 -5.83
N PHE A 164 1.03 12.45 -5.23
CA PHE A 164 2.46 12.69 -5.29
C PHE A 164 3.20 11.75 -6.25
N CYS A 165 2.47 10.90 -6.98
CA CYS A 165 3.02 9.86 -7.86
C CYS A 165 4.11 9.01 -7.18
N ALA A 166 3.91 8.71 -5.88
CA ALA A 166 4.88 8.02 -5.05
C ALA A 166 4.75 6.50 -5.19
N LYS A 167 5.84 5.76 -4.95
CA LYS A 167 5.73 4.30 -4.77
C LYS A 167 4.99 4.00 -3.47
N PHE A 168 4.13 2.98 -3.47
CA PHE A 168 3.35 2.58 -2.29
C PHE A 168 4.21 2.43 -1.03
N LYS A 169 5.32 1.68 -1.09
CA LYS A 169 6.23 1.50 0.06
C LYS A 169 6.83 2.80 0.59
N THR A 170 7.10 3.76 -0.29
CA THR A 170 7.60 5.09 0.11
C THR A 170 6.50 5.86 0.84
N ALA A 171 5.29 5.85 0.29
CA ALA A 171 4.15 6.51 0.90
C ALA A 171 3.77 5.90 2.26
N GLU A 172 3.80 4.58 2.38
CA GLU A 172 3.57 3.86 3.63
C GLU A 172 4.62 4.25 4.69
N SER A 173 5.90 4.29 4.31
CA SER A 173 6.98 4.72 5.20
C SER A 173 6.79 6.17 5.66
N GLU A 174 6.42 7.09 4.75
CA GLU A 174 6.18 8.48 5.10
C GLU A 174 4.93 8.69 5.97
N LEU A 175 3.86 7.93 5.72
CA LEU A 175 2.66 7.93 6.56
C LEU A 175 2.98 7.44 7.98
N SER A 176 3.71 6.33 8.09
CA SER A 176 4.17 5.81 9.38
C SER A 176 5.03 6.83 10.14
N LYS A 177 5.95 7.53 9.46
CA LYS A 177 6.70 8.65 10.05
C LYS A 177 5.80 9.80 10.47
N GLY A 178 4.80 10.16 9.67
CA GLY A 178 3.83 11.21 9.98
C GLY A 178 3.06 10.92 11.27
N ILE A 179 2.54 9.71 11.42
CA ILE A 179 1.84 9.24 12.62
C ILE A 179 2.78 9.22 13.83
N ASN A 180 4.00 8.69 13.68
CA ASN A 180 4.97 8.70 14.78
C ASN A 180 5.36 10.12 15.20
N LYS A 181 5.45 11.06 14.25
CA LYS A 181 5.73 12.45 14.58
C LYS A 181 4.60 13.11 15.35
N TRP A 182 3.36 12.77 15.02
CA TRP A 182 2.19 13.16 15.82
C TRP A 182 2.28 12.58 17.23
N ASN A 183 2.59 11.29 17.38
CA ASN A 183 2.77 10.63 18.68
C ASN A 183 3.79 11.33 19.58
N GLU A 184 4.95 11.72 19.03
CA GLU A 184 5.96 12.50 19.76
C GLU A 184 5.40 13.83 20.29
N CYS A 185 4.63 14.53 19.46
CA CYS A 185 4.02 15.81 19.83
C CYS A 185 2.88 15.63 20.84
N PHE A 186 2.09 14.57 20.69
CA PHE A 186 0.98 14.21 21.59
C PHE A 186 1.50 13.83 22.98
N ALA A 187 2.51 12.96 23.06
CA ALA A 187 3.16 12.58 24.31
C ALA A 187 3.75 13.80 25.05
N ALA A 188 4.39 14.72 24.33
CA ALA A 188 4.90 15.96 24.91
C ALA A 188 3.77 16.86 25.47
N ARG A 189 2.61 16.88 24.81
CA ARG A 189 1.42 17.65 25.22
C ARG A 189 0.80 17.09 26.50
N LEU A 190 0.62 15.76 26.56
CA LEU A 190 0.13 15.04 27.74
C LEU A 190 1.04 15.24 28.95
N ARG A 191 2.36 15.13 28.78
CA ARG A 191 3.33 15.38 29.86
C ARG A 191 3.15 16.79 30.46
N ARG A 192 3.03 17.80 29.60
CA ARG A 192 2.79 19.19 30.03
C ARG A 192 1.45 19.38 30.74
N GLN A 193 0.40 18.67 30.33
CA GLN A 193 -0.90 18.70 31.02
C GLN A 193 -0.81 18.07 32.41
N ARG A 194 -0.23 16.88 32.52
CA ARG A 194 -0.02 16.19 33.80
C ARG A 194 0.84 17.01 34.77
N GLU A 195 1.88 17.67 34.27
CA GLU A 195 2.72 18.59 35.06
C GLU A 195 1.92 19.80 35.60
N LYS A 196 1.04 20.39 34.77
CA LYS A 196 0.16 21.48 35.20
C LYS A 196 -0.88 21.03 36.22
N GLU A 197 -1.48 19.85 36.04
CA GLU A 197 -2.45 19.29 36.97
C GLU A 197 -1.81 18.98 38.33
N LYS A 198 -0.60 18.40 38.34
CA LYS A 198 0.18 18.19 39.57
C LYS A 198 0.53 19.50 40.29
N ALA A 199 0.88 20.54 39.53
CA ALA A 199 1.16 21.86 40.09
C ALA A 199 -0.09 22.50 40.70
N ASN A 200 -1.26 22.31 40.09
CA ASN A 200 -2.54 22.82 40.58
C ASN A 200 -3.12 22.01 41.74
N SER A 201 -2.84 20.71 41.85
CA SER A 201 -3.31 19.85 42.95
C SER A 201 -2.42 19.88 44.19
N SER A 202 -1.26 20.54 44.11
CA SER A 202 -0.32 20.74 45.23
C SER A 202 -0.54 22.09 45.96
N ILE A 203 -1.65 22.78 45.67
CA ILE A 203 -2.11 24.02 46.32
C ILE A 203 -3.39 23.69 47.09
#